data_AF-A0A1E5A1J9-F1
#
_entry.id   AF-A0A1E5A1J9-F1
#
_cell.length_a   1.000
_cell.length_b   1.000
_cell.length_c   1.000
_cell.angle_alpha   90.00
_cell.angle_beta   90.00
_cell.angle_gamma   90.00
#
_symmetry.space_group_name_H-M   'P 1'
#
loop_
_entity.id
_entity.type
_entity.pdbx_description
1 polymer ?
#
loop_
_entity_poly.entity_id
_entity_poly.type
_entity_poly.pdbx_seq_one_letter_code
_entity_poly.pdbx_strand_id
1 'polypeptide(L)'
;MVTGETLITAVANQWISRHSTIPIVNAYGPTEASDDITHYQFNTLHTSTIPIGSTVQNLNIYILDAQNNLCGIGVKGELCVSGIGVGRGYLHNPEKTAAVFMEDPFKPGVRMYKTGDIARYRHDGVLEFFGRKDFQVKIRGHRIELGEIENIVLKQDEFVKHAVVEVKEVQGQKAIVAYIVPQDQLEKIKIKKALENALPYYMVPSHYIPMEEIPLTGNGKVDRKKLPEVSNTGIEEKKVVFPVNDTEAAEATHCQ
;
A
#
# COMPACT_ATOMS: atom_id res chain seq x y z
N MET A 1 -15.45 -4.09 -12.73
CA MET A 1 -14.48 -3.03 -12.40
C MET A 1 -13.64 -3.51 -11.24
N VAL A 2 -12.34 -3.27 -11.28
CA VAL A 2 -11.38 -3.65 -10.23
C VAL A 2 -10.50 -2.43 -9.92
N THR A 3 -10.22 -2.20 -8.64
CA THR A 3 -9.42 -1.06 -8.15
C THR A 3 -8.68 -1.46 -6.88
N GLY A 4 -7.91 -0.53 -6.31
CA GLY A 4 -7.31 -0.71 -4.99
C GLY A 4 -5.91 -1.35 -5.02
N GLU A 5 -5.58 -2.22 -5.97
CA GLU A 5 -4.25 -2.81 -6.14
C GLU A 5 -3.84 -2.93 -7.61
N THR A 6 -2.55 -3.12 -7.88
CA THR A 6 -2.06 -3.39 -9.24
C THR A 6 -2.70 -4.68 -9.75
N LEU A 7 -3.49 -4.58 -10.82
CA LEU A 7 -4.12 -5.74 -11.43
C LEU A 7 -3.07 -6.68 -12.03
N ILE A 8 -3.13 -7.95 -11.62
CA ILE A 8 -2.22 -9.00 -12.04
C ILE A 8 -2.68 -9.57 -13.40
N THR A 9 -1.78 -9.56 -14.39
CA THR A 9 -2.04 -10.02 -15.76
C THR A 9 -2.57 -11.45 -15.83
N ALA A 10 -2.06 -12.36 -14.97
CA ALA A 10 -2.55 -13.73 -14.90
C ALA A 10 -4.03 -13.83 -14.49
N VAL A 11 -4.45 -13.04 -13.50
CA VAL A 11 -5.84 -12.99 -13.02
C VAL A 11 -6.75 -12.40 -14.10
N ALA A 12 -6.32 -11.33 -14.76
CA ALA A 12 -7.06 -10.71 -15.84
C ALA A 12 -7.24 -11.65 -17.05
N ASN A 13 -6.20 -12.38 -17.45
CA ASN A 13 -6.29 -13.41 -18.51
C ASN A 13 -7.26 -14.54 -18.14
N GLN A 14 -7.26 -14.95 -16.87
CA GLN A 14 -8.19 -15.96 -16.38
C GLN A 14 -9.65 -15.49 -16.48
N TRP A 15 -9.92 -14.22 -16.16
CA TRP A 15 -11.25 -13.62 -16.34
C TRP A 15 -11.65 -13.57 -17.81
N ILE A 16 -10.79 -13.03 -18.67
CA ILE A 16 -11.05 -12.87 -20.12
C ILE A 16 -11.34 -14.22 -20.79
N SER A 17 -10.61 -15.29 -20.42
CA SER A 17 -10.84 -16.61 -21.00
C SER A 17 -12.19 -17.24 -20.61
N ARG A 18 -12.73 -16.89 -19.43
CA ARG A 18 -14.04 -17.38 -18.96
C ARG A 18 -15.20 -16.48 -19.38
N HIS A 19 -14.94 -15.19 -19.57
CA HIS A 19 -15.95 -14.15 -19.77
C HIS A 19 -15.55 -13.20 -20.91
N SER A 20 -15.31 -13.75 -22.11
CA SER A 20 -14.75 -13.01 -23.26
C SER A 20 -15.58 -11.81 -23.75
N THR A 21 -16.87 -11.77 -23.44
CA THR A 21 -17.77 -10.67 -23.79
C THR A 21 -17.87 -9.58 -22.72
N ILE A 22 -17.34 -9.82 -21.52
CA ILE A 22 -17.44 -8.90 -20.38
C ILE A 22 -16.08 -8.20 -20.19
N PRO A 23 -15.97 -6.89 -20.52
CA PRO A 23 -14.72 -6.17 -20.40
C PRO A 23 -14.31 -6.00 -18.93
N ILE A 24 -13.00 -5.94 -18.69
CA ILE A 24 -12.44 -5.51 -17.41
C ILE A 24 -12.26 -4.00 -17.47
N VAL A 25 -12.59 -3.33 -16.37
CA VAL A 25 -12.20 -1.93 -16.13
C VAL A 25 -11.23 -1.93 -14.97
N ASN A 26 -9.95 -1.68 -15.26
CA ASN A 26 -8.94 -1.41 -14.25
C ASN A 26 -9.03 0.06 -13.88
N ALA A 27 -9.48 0.32 -12.66
CA ALA A 27 -9.69 1.65 -12.12
C ALA A 27 -8.62 1.98 -11.10
N TYR A 28 -8.35 3.27 -10.93
CA TYR A 28 -7.39 3.76 -9.96
C TYR A 28 -7.85 5.09 -9.41
N GLY A 29 -7.81 5.22 -8.10
CA GLY A 29 -7.72 6.52 -7.46
C GLY A 29 -7.51 6.45 -5.96
N PRO A 30 -7.10 7.59 -5.36
CA PRO A 30 -6.98 7.74 -3.93
C PRO A 30 -8.30 8.21 -3.31
N THR A 31 -8.53 7.85 -2.05
CA THR A 31 -9.68 8.34 -1.26
C THR A 31 -9.79 9.87 -1.27
N GLU A 32 -8.65 10.57 -1.27
CA GLU A 32 -8.54 12.02 -1.31
C GLU A 32 -9.08 12.66 -2.61
N ALA A 33 -9.35 11.87 -3.65
CA ALA A 33 -9.87 12.34 -4.92
C ALA A 33 -11.22 11.70 -5.32
N SER A 34 -11.99 11.26 -4.32
CA SER A 34 -13.34 10.69 -4.46
C SER A 34 -13.38 9.38 -5.25
N ASP A 35 -12.69 8.37 -4.72
CA ASP A 35 -12.64 6.99 -5.22
C ASP A 35 -11.75 6.86 -6.46
N ASP A 36 -12.30 6.57 -7.64
CA ASP A 36 -11.54 6.32 -8.85
C ASP A 36 -11.42 7.57 -9.75
N ILE A 37 -10.19 7.86 -10.19
CA ILE A 37 -9.83 9.03 -10.99
C ILE A 37 -9.35 8.68 -12.41
N THR A 38 -9.04 7.41 -12.66
CA THR A 38 -8.73 6.90 -14.01
C THR A 38 -9.38 5.55 -14.27
N HIS A 39 -9.70 5.29 -15.54
CA HIS A 39 -10.19 3.99 -16.00
C HIS A 39 -9.40 3.50 -17.22
N TYR A 40 -9.03 2.22 -17.20
CA TYR A 40 -8.55 1.47 -18.35
C TYR A 40 -9.48 0.29 -18.64
N GLN A 41 -10.25 0.39 -19.72
CA GLN A 41 -11.16 -0.67 -20.14
C GLN A 41 -10.52 -1.53 -21.23
N PHE A 42 -10.57 -2.85 -21.07
CA PHE A 42 -10.00 -3.80 -22.03
C PHE A 42 -10.72 -5.15 -21.99
N ASN A 43 -10.68 -5.85 -23.13
CA ASN A 43 -11.15 -7.23 -23.30
C ASN A 43 -10.05 -8.17 -23.82
N THR A 44 -8.89 -7.63 -24.19
CA THR A 44 -7.68 -8.36 -24.55
C THR A 44 -6.48 -7.71 -23.87
N LEU A 45 -5.48 -8.53 -23.53
CA LEU A 45 -4.23 -8.05 -22.95
C LEU A 45 -3.09 -8.23 -23.96
N HIS A 46 -2.34 -7.14 -24.17
CA HIS A 46 -1.17 -7.12 -25.06
C HIS A 46 0.11 -6.67 -24.34
N THR A 47 0.03 -6.40 -23.04
CA THR A 47 1.11 -5.82 -22.24
C THR A 47 1.39 -6.65 -20.99
N SER A 48 2.64 -6.60 -20.53
CA SER A 48 3.06 -7.26 -19.28
C SER A 48 2.52 -6.55 -18.04
N THR A 49 2.37 -5.23 -18.10
CA THR A 49 1.76 -4.38 -17.06
C THR A 49 0.47 -3.77 -17.55
N ILE A 50 -0.57 -3.81 -16.72
CA ILE A 50 -1.89 -3.24 -17.04
C ILE A 50 -1.89 -1.75 -16.66
N PRO A 51 -2.10 -0.83 -17.62
CA PRO A 51 -2.15 0.60 -17.33
C PRO A 51 -3.31 0.97 -16.40
N ILE A 52 -3.23 2.14 -15.77
CA ILE A 52 -4.33 2.71 -14.96
C ILE A 52 -5.27 3.57 -15.81
N GLY A 53 -4.92 3.82 -17.08
CA GLY A 53 -5.86 4.30 -18.08
C GLY A 53 -5.85 5.81 -18.28
N SER A 54 -7.03 6.36 -18.54
CA SER A 54 -7.22 7.79 -18.78
C SER A 54 -8.10 8.40 -17.70
N THR A 55 -7.92 9.70 -17.47
CA THR A 55 -8.64 10.48 -16.46
C THR A 55 -10.16 10.44 -16.70
N VAL A 56 -10.93 10.32 -15.62
CA VAL A 56 -12.40 10.44 -15.66
C VAL A 56 -12.83 11.90 -15.84
N GLN A 57 -14.10 12.13 -16.20
CA GLN A 57 -14.62 13.47 -16.47
C GLN A 57 -14.47 14.41 -15.27
N ASN A 58 -14.26 15.70 -15.55
CA ASN A 58 -14.16 16.79 -14.57
C ASN A 58 -12.94 16.72 -13.62
N LEU A 59 -12.02 15.79 -13.85
CA LEU A 59 -10.71 15.73 -13.22
C LEU A 59 -9.61 15.98 -14.25
N ASN A 60 -8.44 16.41 -13.78
CA ASN A 60 -7.21 16.51 -14.54
C ASN A 60 -6.12 15.73 -13.82
N ILE A 61 -5.24 15.06 -14.58
CA ILE A 61 -4.06 14.42 -14.03
C ILE A 61 -2.82 15.11 -14.59
N TYR A 62 -1.89 15.38 -13.70
CA TYR A 62 -0.57 15.93 -14.02
C TYR A 62 0.49 14.95 -13.54
N ILE A 63 1.53 14.76 -14.35
CA ILE A 63 2.74 14.05 -13.92
C ILE A 63 3.79 15.12 -13.66
N LEU A 64 4.21 15.28 -12.40
CA LEU A 64 5.08 16.36 -11.96
C LEU A 64 6.45 15.86 -11.50
N ASP A 65 7.50 16.63 -11.79
CA ASP A 65 8.83 16.39 -11.24
C ASP A 65 8.95 16.88 -9.78
N ALA A 66 10.15 16.76 -9.20
CA ALA A 66 10.41 17.16 -7.82
C ALA A 66 10.31 18.69 -7.59
N GLN A 67 10.35 19.49 -8.66
CA GLN A 67 10.19 20.95 -8.64
C GLN A 67 8.75 21.37 -8.99
N ASN A 68 7.83 20.42 -9.14
CA ASN A 68 6.44 20.60 -9.59
C ASN A 68 6.29 21.09 -11.04
N ASN A 69 7.25 20.84 -11.93
CA ASN A 69 7.09 21.08 -13.36
C ASN A 69 6.44 19.88 -14.05
N LEU A 70 5.73 20.13 -15.15
CA LEU A 70 5.15 19.06 -15.98
C LEU A 70 6.24 18.17 -16.58
N CYS A 71 6.15 16.88 -16.31
CA CYS A 71 6.93 15.87 -17.01
C CYS A 71 6.41 15.68 -18.45
N GLY A 72 7.33 15.53 -19.40
CA GLY A 72 7.00 15.15 -20.77
C GLY A 72 6.46 13.72 -20.88
N ILE A 73 5.87 13.40 -22.04
CA ILE A 73 5.43 12.05 -22.37
C ILE A 73 6.60 11.06 -22.20
N GLY A 74 6.35 9.92 -21.55
CA GLY A 74 7.33 8.86 -21.29
C GLY A 74 8.21 9.09 -20.05
N VAL A 75 8.20 10.28 -19.46
CA VAL A 75 8.98 10.62 -18.26
C VAL A 75 8.19 10.31 -17.00
N LYS A 76 8.82 9.62 -16.05
CA LYS A 76 8.21 9.29 -14.76
C LYS A 76 8.24 10.50 -13.84
N GLY A 77 7.12 10.73 -13.15
CA GLY A 77 6.97 11.75 -12.13
C GLY A 77 5.88 11.37 -11.14
N GLU A 78 5.62 12.25 -10.18
CA GLU A 78 4.53 12.11 -9.23
C GLU A 78 3.18 12.39 -9.92
N LEU A 79 2.24 11.47 -9.78
CA LEU A 79 0.86 11.64 -10.21
C LEU A 79 0.18 12.62 -9.25
N CYS A 80 -0.35 13.70 -9.82
CA CYS A 80 -1.16 14.68 -9.13
C CYS A 80 -2.53 14.76 -9.79
N VAL A 81 -3.59 14.94 -9.00
CA VAL A 81 -4.97 15.02 -9.50
C VAL A 81 -5.59 16.36 -9.11
N SER A 82 -6.24 17.00 -10.05
CA SER A 82 -6.95 18.27 -9.89
C SER A 82 -8.41 18.14 -10.32
N GLY A 83 -9.27 19.00 -9.81
CA GLY A 83 -10.67 19.10 -10.23
C GLY A 83 -11.67 18.82 -9.12
N ILE A 84 -12.93 18.59 -9.52
CA ILE A 84 -14.07 18.61 -8.60
C ILE A 84 -14.08 17.47 -7.57
N GLY A 85 -13.41 16.36 -7.88
CA GLY A 85 -13.30 15.19 -6.99
C GLY A 85 -12.24 15.34 -5.91
N VAL A 86 -11.39 16.37 -5.96
CA VAL A 86 -10.34 16.60 -4.95
C VAL A 86 -10.98 17.03 -3.64
N GLY A 87 -10.72 16.25 -2.59
CA GLY A 87 -11.23 16.42 -1.24
C GLY A 87 -10.79 17.74 -0.58
N ARG A 88 -11.41 18.04 0.56
CA ARG A 88 -11.13 19.29 1.30
C ARG A 88 -9.84 19.27 2.13
N GLY A 89 -9.29 18.08 2.35
CA GLY A 89 -8.18 17.87 3.27
C GLY A 89 -8.50 16.81 4.32
N TYR A 90 -7.58 16.64 5.25
CA TYR A 90 -7.70 15.73 6.37
C TYR A 90 -8.41 16.41 7.56
N LEU A 91 -9.35 15.68 8.17
CA LEU A 91 -10.11 16.16 9.33
C LEU A 91 -9.16 16.49 10.49
N HIS A 92 -9.26 17.71 11.03
CA HIS A 92 -8.45 18.23 12.14
C HIS A 92 -6.92 18.11 11.95
N ASN A 93 -6.44 18.03 10.71
CA ASN A 93 -5.01 17.92 10.43
C ASN A 93 -4.59 18.89 9.29
N PRO A 94 -4.51 20.20 9.58
CA PRO A 94 -4.17 21.21 8.59
C PRO A 94 -2.74 21.08 8.06
N GLU A 95 -1.80 20.61 8.89
CA GLU A 95 -0.41 20.39 8.50
C GLU A 95 -0.30 19.30 7.43
N LYS A 96 -0.87 18.11 7.69
CA LYS A 96 -0.91 17.02 6.71
C LYS A 96 -1.69 17.42 5.46
N THR A 97 -2.72 18.25 5.61
CA THR A 97 -3.49 18.78 4.48
C THR A 97 -2.62 19.66 3.59
N ALA A 98 -1.97 20.67 4.14
CA ALA A 98 -1.12 21.60 3.38
C ALA A 98 0.09 20.92 2.72
N ALA A 99 0.53 19.79 3.24
CA ALA A 99 1.64 19.02 2.68
C ALA A 99 1.31 18.36 1.32
N VAL A 100 0.04 18.04 1.05
CA VAL A 100 -0.36 17.26 -0.14
C VAL A 100 -1.53 17.85 -0.93
N PHE A 101 -2.32 18.74 -0.34
CA PHE A 101 -3.36 19.51 -1.03
C PHE A 101 -2.86 20.93 -1.28
N MET A 102 -2.90 21.36 -2.53
CA MET A 102 -2.41 22.67 -2.96
C MET A 102 -3.35 23.29 -4.00
N GLU A 103 -3.13 24.57 -4.30
CA GLU A 103 -3.76 25.18 -5.48
C GLU A 103 -3.13 24.60 -6.75
N ASP A 104 -3.97 24.34 -7.75
CA ASP A 104 -3.54 23.87 -9.06
C ASP A 104 -2.80 25.01 -9.79
N PRO A 105 -1.48 24.88 -10.03
CA PRO A 105 -0.69 25.93 -10.67
C PRO A 105 -1.07 26.15 -12.15
N PHE A 106 -1.83 25.22 -12.75
CA PHE A 106 -2.27 25.30 -14.14
C PHE A 106 -3.73 25.75 -14.26
N LYS A 107 -4.47 25.83 -13.15
CA LYS A 107 -5.87 26.23 -13.12
C LYS A 107 -6.22 26.99 -11.84
N PRO A 108 -6.14 28.33 -11.85
CA PRO A 108 -6.42 29.16 -10.69
C PRO A 108 -7.77 28.85 -10.03
N GLY A 109 -7.79 28.82 -8.69
CA GLY A 109 -9.00 28.54 -7.90
C GLY A 109 -9.45 27.07 -7.88
N VAL A 110 -8.69 26.16 -8.48
CA VAL A 110 -8.94 24.71 -8.41
C VAL A 110 -7.91 24.06 -7.48
N ARG A 111 -8.33 23.03 -6.73
CA ARG A 111 -7.41 22.27 -5.87
C ARG A 111 -6.78 21.11 -6.62
N MET A 112 -5.53 20.85 -6.26
CA MET A 112 -4.76 19.68 -6.68
C MET A 112 -4.32 18.88 -5.45
N TYR A 113 -4.28 17.55 -5.58
CA TYR A 113 -3.79 16.61 -4.59
C TYR A 113 -2.59 15.82 -5.15
N LYS A 114 -1.49 15.79 -4.39
CA LYS A 114 -0.27 15.02 -4.69
C LYS A 114 -0.45 13.60 -4.16
N THR A 115 -0.55 12.60 -5.04
CA THR A 115 -0.95 11.26 -4.59
C THR A 115 0.18 10.47 -3.92
N GLY A 116 1.43 10.85 -4.17
CA GLY A 116 2.63 10.08 -3.79
C GLY A 116 2.90 8.87 -4.70
N ASP A 117 2.08 8.65 -5.73
CA ASP A 117 2.25 7.59 -6.70
C ASP A 117 3.12 8.05 -7.87
N ILE A 118 3.99 7.17 -8.37
CA ILE A 118 4.84 7.42 -9.52
C ILE A 118 4.17 6.87 -10.77
N ALA A 119 3.97 7.72 -11.76
CA ALA A 119 3.33 7.37 -13.01
C ALA A 119 4.01 8.07 -14.20
N ARG A 120 3.60 7.69 -15.42
CA ARG A 120 3.93 8.43 -16.64
C ARG A 120 2.80 8.31 -17.66
N TYR A 121 2.74 9.29 -18.55
CA TYR A 121 2.00 9.13 -19.80
C TYR A 121 2.80 8.31 -20.81
N ARG A 122 2.15 7.34 -21.44
CA ARG A 122 2.62 6.72 -22.68
C ARG A 122 2.39 7.66 -23.87
N HIS A 123 2.98 7.33 -25.01
CA HIS A 123 2.78 8.07 -26.27
C HIS A 123 1.33 8.08 -26.77
N ASP A 124 0.53 7.09 -26.40
CA ASP A 124 -0.90 7.02 -26.71
C ASP A 124 -1.79 7.76 -25.69
N GLY A 125 -1.20 8.48 -24.74
CA GLY A 125 -1.92 9.26 -23.73
C GLY A 125 -2.45 8.42 -22.55
N VAL A 126 -2.14 7.13 -22.49
CA VAL A 126 -2.55 6.24 -21.39
C VAL A 126 -1.55 6.32 -20.24
N LEU A 127 -2.04 6.33 -19.00
CA LEU A 127 -1.22 6.38 -17.79
C LEU A 127 -0.75 4.98 -17.35
N GLU A 128 0.55 4.87 -17.08
CA GLU A 128 1.18 3.71 -16.44
C GLU A 128 1.59 4.04 -15.00
N PHE A 129 1.32 3.12 -14.09
CA PHE A 129 1.68 3.21 -12.66
C PHE A 129 2.95 2.40 -12.36
N PHE A 130 3.83 2.94 -11.52
CA PHE A 130 5.14 2.36 -11.18
C PHE A 130 5.37 2.16 -9.68
N GLY A 131 4.36 2.38 -8.83
CA GLY A 131 4.48 2.27 -7.38
C GLY A 131 4.41 3.61 -6.68
N ARG A 132 4.79 3.63 -5.40
CA ARG A 132 4.80 4.82 -4.55
C ARG A 132 6.19 5.36 -4.34
N LYS A 133 6.27 6.67 -4.11
CA LYS A 133 7.51 7.36 -3.72
C LYS A 133 7.81 7.23 -2.22
N ASP A 134 6.79 6.93 -1.42
CA ASP A 134 6.84 6.80 0.04
C ASP A 134 6.68 5.33 0.48
N PHE A 135 6.60 5.10 1.80
CA PHE A 135 6.49 3.77 2.42
C PHE A 135 5.06 3.26 2.53
N GLN A 136 4.09 3.94 1.93
CA GLN A 136 2.71 3.48 1.98
C GLN A 136 2.55 2.26 1.08
N VAL A 137 1.81 1.29 1.58
CA VAL A 137 1.62 0.00 0.89
C VAL A 137 0.15 -0.32 0.74
N LYS A 138 -0.15 -1.12 -0.27
CA LYS A 138 -1.45 -1.76 -0.46
C LYS A 138 -1.29 -3.26 -0.23
N ILE A 139 -2.04 -3.77 0.75
CA ILE A 139 -2.05 -5.17 1.14
C ILE A 139 -3.51 -5.62 1.20
N ARG A 140 -3.89 -6.56 0.31
CA ARG A 140 -5.25 -7.11 0.25
C ARG A 140 -6.32 -6.02 0.10
N GLY A 141 -6.01 -4.99 -0.68
CA GLY A 141 -6.90 -3.83 -0.92
C GLY A 141 -6.88 -2.75 0.18
N HIS A 142 -6.21 -2.98 1.30
CA HIS A 142 -6.08 -1.97 2.36
C HIS A 142 -4.88 -1.06 2.11
N ARG A 143 -5.10 0.25 2.19
CA ARG A 143 -4.05 1.27 2.18
C ARG A 143 -3.50 1.39 3.60
N ILE A 144 -2.22 1.05 3.78
CA ILE A 144 -1.57 0.97 5.08
C ILE A 144 -0.36 1.90 5.12
N GLU A 145 -0.31 2.74 6.14
CA GLU A 145 0.83 3.59 6.47
C GLU A 145 1.76 2.82 7.41
N LEU A 146 2.88 2.29 6.91
CA LEU A 146 3.79 1.49 7.76
C LEU A 146 4.33 2.27 8.96
N GLY A 147 4.50 3.58 8.82
CA GLY A 147 4.91 4.46 9.91
C GLY A 147 3.89 4.55 11.05
N GLU A 148 2.59 4.36 10.79
CA GLU A 148 1.56 4.29 11.84
C GLU A 148 1.77 3.07 12.72
N ILE A 149 1.97 1.91 12.09
CA ILE A 149 2.25 0.65 12.78
C ILE A 149 3.57 0.77 13.57
N GLU A 150 4.62 1.29 12.93
CA GLU A 150 5.93 1.52 13.55
C GLU A 150 5.83 2.40 14.81
N ASN A 151 5.09 3.50 14.74
CA ASN A 151 4.86 4.39 15.89
C ASN A 151 4.13 3.68 17.05
N ILE A 152 3.17 2.80 16.76
CA ILE A 152 2.44 2.08 17.81
C ILE A 152 3.30 0.96 18.40
N VAL A 153 4.15 0.32 17.60
CA VAL A 153 5.17 -0.63 18.09
C VAL A 153 6.15 0.08 19.01
N LEU A 154 6.66 1.25 18.61
CA LEU A 154 7.58 2.06 19.41
C LEU A 154 6.97 2.58 20.72
N LYS A 155 5.64 2.74 20.80
CA LYS A 155 4.95 3.07 22.06
C LYS A 155 4.96 1.94 23.09
N GLN A 156 5.37 0.73 22.72
CA GLN A 156 5.58 -0.37 23.66
C GLN A 156 6.99 -0.31 24.27
N ASP A 157 7.36 0.85 24.80
CA ASP A 157 8.72 1.21 25.23
C ASP A 157 9.27 0.35 26.39
N GLU A 158 8.38 -0.26 27.18
CA GLU A 158 8.71 -1.31 28.16
C GLU A 158 9.41 -2.52 27.49
N PHE A 159 9.05 -2.84 26.25
CA PHE A 159 9.54 -4.02 25.53
C PHE A 159 10.41 -3.70 24.32
N VAL A 160 10.24 -2.51 23.73
CA VAL A 160 10.79 -2.13 22.42
C VAL A 160 11.68 -0.89 22.56
N LYS A 161 12.96 -1.03 22.20
CA LYS A 161 13.91 0.08 22.14
C LYS A 161 13.85 0.80 20.79
N HIS A 162 13.86 0.03 19.70
CA HIS A 162 13.73 0.53 18.33
C HIS A 162 12.90 -0.45 17.51
N ALA A 163 12.21 0.05 16.49
CA ALA A 163 11.47 -0.78 15.55
C ALA A 163 11.50 -0.20 14.15
N VAL A 164 11.45 -1.08 13.16
CA VAL A 164 11.17 -0.75 11.77
C VAL A 164 10.10 -1.69 11.25
N VAL A 165 9.08 -1.15 10.60
CA VAL A 165 8.04 -1.96 9.96
C VAL A 165 8.22 -1.96 8.45
N GLU A 166 8.10 -3.14 7.86
CA GLU A 166 8.25 -3.39 6.42
C GLU A 166 7.25 -4.40 5.88
N VAL A 167 7.08 -4.40 4.57
CA VAL A 167 6.37 -5.48 3.86
C VAL A 167 7.38 -6.41 3.21
N LYS A 168 7.28 -7.69 3.51
CA LYS A 168 8.04 -8.76 2.86
C LYS A 168 7.11 -9.74 2.17
N GLU A 169 7.66 -10.48 1.22
CA GLU A 169 6.95 -11.57 0.57
C GLU A 169 7.26 -12.87 1.30
N VAL A 170 6.23 -13.50 1.88
CA VAL A 170 6.31 -14.78 2.58
C VAL A 170 5.37 -15.73 1.87
N GLN A 171 5.91 -16.82 1.30
CA GLN A 171 5.13 -17.81 0.53
C GLN A 171 4.27 -17.21 -0.60
N GLY A 172 4.82 -16.22 -1.31
CA GLY A 172 4.10 -15.54 -2.41
C GLY A 172 3.04 -14.54 -1.98
N GLN A 173 2.93 -14.25 -0.67
CA GLN A 173 2.00 -13.26 -0.13
C GLN A 173 2.73 -12.12 0.58
N LYS A 174 2.19 -10.91 0.45
CA LYS A 174 2.66 -9.75 1.23
C LYS A 174 2.31 -9.95 2.71
N ALA A 175 3.31 -9.82 3.56
CA ALA A 175 3.21 -9.88 5.02
C ALA A 175 3.82 -8.63 5.65
N ILE A 176 3.17 -8.11 6.69
CA ILE A 176 3.72 -7.02 7.50
C ILE A 176 4.68 -7.62 8.53
N VAL A 177 5.92 -7.13 8.53
CA VAL A 177 7.02 -7.61 9.36
C VAL A 177 7.52 -6.47 10.23
N ALA A 178 7.58 -6.68 11.54
CA ALA A 178 8.18 -5.77 12.50
C ALA A 178 9.58 -6.26 12.87
N TYR A 179 10.60 -5.48 12.53
CA TYR A 179 11.98 -5.68 12.97
C TYR A 179 12.19 -4.89 14.26
N ILE A 180 12.51 -5.57 15.36
CA ILE A 180 12.45 -4.99 16.70
C ILE A 180 13.79 -5.19 17.41
N VAL A 181 14.35 -4.10 17.92
CA VAL A 181 15.40 -4.14 18.94
C VAL A 181 14.70 -4.18 20.31
N PRO A 182 14.72 -5.32 21.02
CA PRO A 182 14.07 -5.42 22.32
C PRO A 182 14.83 -4.62 23.39
N GLN A 183 14.15 -4.24 24.48
CA GLN A 183 14.83 -3.72 25.68
C GLN A 183 15.67 -4.81 26.36
N ASP A 184 15.03 -5.96 26.62
CA ASP A 184 15.66 -7.17 27.17
C ASP A 184 15.38 -8.37 26.24
N GLN A 185 14.28 -9.08 26.48
CA GLN A 185 13.82 -10.19 25.64
C GLN A 185 12.58 -9.79 24.84
N LEU A 186 12.47 -10.31 23.61
CA LEU A 186 11.36 -9.98 22.73
C LEU A 186 10.06 -10.65 23.18
N GLU A 187 9.17 -9.87 23.79
CA GLU A 187 7.84 -10.32 24.26
C GLU A 187 6.77 -10.30 23.15
N LYS A 188 6.95 -11.13 22.10
CA LYS A 188 6.10 -11.13 20.89
C LYS A 188 4.59 -11.15 21.18
N ILE A 189 4.16 -11.98 22.13
CA ILE A 189 2.74 -12.15 22.47
C ILE A 189 2.16 -10.87 23.11
N LYS A 190 2.91 -10.23 24.01
CA LYS A 190 2.47 -8.97 24.65
C LYS A 190 2.38 -7.84 23.63
N ILE A 191 3.42 -7.70 22.79
CA ILE A 191 3.46 -6.70 21.72
C ILE A 191 2.28 -6.93 20.77
N LYS A 192 2.08 -8.15 20.27
CA LYS A 192 0.96 -8.49 19.37
C LYS A 192 -0.39 -8.12 19.98
N LYS A 193 -0.67 -8.49 21.23
CA LYS A 193 -1.93 -8.15 21.91
C LYS A 193 -2.13 -6.64 22.05
N ALA A 194 -1.06 -5.90 22.37
CA ALA A 194 -1.13 -4.44 22.45
C ALA A 194 -1.48 -3.82 21.09
N LEU A 195 -0.88 -4.33 20.01
CA LEU A 195 -1.19 -3.90 18.64
C LEU A 195 -2.63 -4.26 18.24
N GLU A 196 -3.12 -5.45 18.55
CA GLU A 196 -4.50 -5.87 18.26
C GLU A 196 -5.56 -4.98 18.93
N ASN A 197 -5.24 -4.37 20.08
CA ASN A 197 -6.13 -3.42 20.75
C ASN A 197 -6.07 -1.99 20.15
N ALA A 198 -4.98 -1.65 19.45
CA ALA A 198 -4.72 -0.31 18.95
C ALA A 198 -4.92 -0.17 17.44
N LEU A 199 -4.83 -1.28 16.70
CA LEU A 199 -4.83 -1.32 15.25
C LEU A 199 -5.94 -2.24 14.71
N PRO A 200 -6.50 -1.93 13.53
CA PRO A 200 -7.28 -2.90 12.77
C PRO A 200 -6.47 -4.18 12.50
N TYR A 201 -7.14 -5.33 12.48
CA TYR A 201 -6.47 -6.64 12.36
C TYR A 201 -5.53 -6.75 11.14
N TYR A 202 -5.87 -6.10 10.02
CA TYR A 202 -5.07 -6.14 8.78
C TYR A 202 -3.79 -5.31 8.84
N MET A 203 -3.62 -4.46 9.86
CA MET A 203 -2.40 -3.67 10.11
C MET A 203 -1.47 -4.35 11.13
N VAL A 204 -1.92 -5.38 11.84
CA VAL A 204 -1.12 -6.07 12.85
C VAL A 204 -0.01 -6.88 12.16
N PRO A 205 1.28 -6.68 12.49
CA PRO A 205 2.37 -7.47 11.95
C PRO A 205 2.17 -8.97 12.19
N SER A 206 2.38 -9.78 11.14
CA SER A 206 2.34 -11.23 11.24
C SER A 206 3.67 -11.82 11.68
N HIS A 207 4.77 -11.07 11.54
CA HIS A 207 6.12 -11.52 11.90
C HIS A 207 6.82 -10.47 12.76
N TYR A 208 7.54 -10.95 13.78
CA TYR A 208 8.34 -10.14 14.71
C TYR A 208 9.76 -10.69 14.72
N ILE A 209 10.68 -9.94 14.13
CA ILE A 209 12.08 -10.33 13.93
C ILE A 209 12.94 -9.56 14.95
N PRO A 210 13.56 -10.25 15.93
CA PRO A 210 14.49 -9.60 16.85
C PRO A 210 15.74 -9.15 16.12
N MET A 211 16.22 -7.95 16.44
CA MET A 211 17.42 -7.33 15.90
C MET A 211 18.32 -6.89 17.06
N GLU A 212 19.63 -6.98 16.90
CA GLU A 212 20.58 -6.36 17.83
C GLU A 212 20.59 -4.84 17.65
N GLU A 213 20.56 -4.39 16.39
CA GLU A 213 20.46 -2.99 16.01
C GLU A 213 19.70 -2.83 14.69
N ILE A 214 19.17 -1.63 14.44
CA ILE A 214 18.57 -1.29 13.15
C ILE A 214 19.67 -0.81 12.21
N PRO A 215 19.85 -1.44 11.04
CA PRO A 215 20.89 -1.04 10.10
C PRO A 215 20.61 0.38 9.58
N LEU A 216 21.64 1.23 9.58
CA LEU A 216 21.58 2.59 9.06
C LEU A 216 22.47 2.76 7.81
N THR A 217 22.07 3.69 6.95
CA THR A 217 22.85 4.22 5.83
C THR A 217 23.92 5.18 6.34
N GLY A 218 24.89 5.55 5.50
CA GLY A 218 25.93 6.54 5.85
C GLY A 218 25.38 7.91 6.27
N ASN A 219 24.12 8.21 5.96
CA ASN A 219 23.42 9.45 6.34
C ASN A 219 22.51 9.28 7.57
N GLY A 220 22.63 8.17 8.32
CA GLY A 220 21.87 7.92 9.55
C GLY A 220 20.40 7.55 9.35
N LYS A 221 19.94 7.33 8.12
CA LYS A 221 18.60 6.80 7.82
C LYS A 221 18.59 5.28 7.83
N VAL A 222 17.47 4.64 8.16
CA VAL A 222 17.32 3.18 8.11
C VAL A 222 17.69 2.61 6.73
N ASP A 223 18.59 1.63 6.71
CA ASP A 223 19.00 0.87 5.52
C ASP A 223 18.13 -0.38 5.36
N ARG A 224 16.92 -0.17 4.82
CA ARG A 224 15.88 -1.21 4.63
C ARG A 224 16.34 -2.38 3.76
N LYS A 225 17.36 -2.20 2.91
CA LYS A 225 17.94 -3.27 2.07
C LYS A 225 18.76 -4.29 2.86
N LYS A 226 19.25 -3.90 4.04
CA LYS A 226 20.01 -4.78 4.94
C LYS A 226 19.13 -5.47 5.98
N LEU A 227 17.82 -5.21 5.99
CA LEU A 227 16.90 -5.92 6.88
C LEU A 227 16.85 -7.39 6.48
N PRO A 228 16.98 -8.33 7.43
CA PRO A 228 16.96 -9.76 7.15
C PRO A 228 15.70 -10.19 6.39
N GLU A 229 15.84 -11.11 5.45
CA GLU A 229 14.68 -11.77 4.85
C GLU A 229 13.99 -12.66 5.87
N VAL A 230 12.66 -12.78 5.75
CA VAL A 230 11.89 -13.66 6.62
C VAL A 230 12.02 -15.09 6.09
N SER A 231 12.87 -15.90 6.71
CA SER A 231 12.88 -17.34 6.46
C SER A 231 11.58 -17.97 6.97
N ASN A 232 11.15 -19.08 6.34
CA ASN A 232 9.95 -19.87 6.68
C ASN A 232 9.88 -20.40 8.14
N THR A 233 10.77 -19.95 9.03
CA THR A 233 10.95 -20.41 10.41
C THR A 233 10.57 -19.36 11.45
N GLY A 234 9.96 -18.24 11.05
CA GLY A 234 9.38 -17.27 11.96
C GLY A 234 8.18 -17.89 12.68
N ILE A 235 8.44 -18.44 13.88
CA ILE A 235 7.51 -19.12 14.79
C ILE A 235 6.11 -18.47 14.77
N GLU A 236 5.23 -18.98 13.91
CA GLU A 236 3.85 -19.20 14.32
C GLU A 236 3.93 -20.38 15.30
N GLU A 237 3.95 -20.09 16.60
CA GLU A 237 3.15 -20.95 17.47
C GLU A 237 1.71 -20.71 17.02
N LYS A 238 1.29 -21.39 15.94
CA LYS A 238 -0.11 -21.71 15.75
C LYS A 238 -0.47 -22.46 17.02
N LYS A 239 -1.05 -21.74 17.97
CA LYS A 239 -1.77 -22.38 19.06
C LYS A 239 -2.82 -23.21 18.33
N VAL A 240 -2.59 -24.52 18.25
CA VAL A 240 -3.55 -25.44 17.66
C VAL A 240 -4.75 -25.35 18.59
N VAL A 241 -5.73 -24.54 18.20
CA VAL A 241 -7.01 -24.47 18.86
C VAL A 241 -7.76 -25.66 18.30
N PHE A 242 -7.83 -26.71 19.10
CA PHE A 242 -8.67 -27.85 18.76
C PHE A 242 -10.12 -27.39 18.77
N PRO A 243 -10.94 -27.89 17.83
CA PRO A 243 -12.37 -27.59 17.82
C PRO A 243 -12.96 -27.93 19.20
N VAL A 244 -13.62 -26.96 19.82
CA VAL A 244 -14.21 -27.13 21.15
C VAL A 244 -15.70 -27.53 21.08
N ASN A 245 -16.27 -27.57 19.87
CA ASN A 245 -17.63 -28.00 19.62
C ASN A 245 -17.75 -28.74 18.26
N ASP A 246 -18.89 -29.42 18.09
CA ASP A 246 -19.16 -30.25 16.91
C ASP A 246 -19.20 -29.43 15.60
N THR A 247 -19.56 -28.14 15.68
CA THR A 247 -19.58 -27.23 14.53
C THR A 247 -18.16 -26.93 14.05
N GLU A 248 -17.27 -26.55 14.96
CA GLU A 248 -15.84 -26.33 14.65
C GLU A 248 -15.16 -27.61 14.16
N ALA A 249 -15.54 -28.78 14.69
CA ALA A 249 -15.00 -30.08 14.25
C ALA A 249 -15.43 -30.41 12.81
N ALA A 250 -16.69 -30.13 12.46
CA ALA A 250 -17.20 -30.31 11.10
C ALA A 250 -16.52 -29.35 10.10
N GLU A 251 -16.27 -28.10 10.49
CA GLU A 251 -15.55 -27.12 9.68
C GLU A 251 -14.05 -27.46 9.52
N ALA A 252 -13.41 -27.93 10.59
CA ALA A 252 -12.01 -28.36 10.56
C ALA A 252 -11.79 -29.54 9.60
N THR A 253 -12.79 -30.42 9.45
CA THR A 253 -12.75 -31.55 8.51
C THR A 253 -12.74 -31.09 7.04
N HIS A 254 -13.25 -29.89 6.74
CA HIS A 254 -13.30 -29.31 5.40
C HIS A 254 -12.09 -28.43 5.05
N CYS A 255 -11.20 -28.15 6.01
CA CYS A 255 -10.04 -27.27 5.85
C CYS A 255 -8.72 -28.01 5.52
N GLN A 256 -8.77 -29.25 5.03
CA GLN A 256 -7.59 -30.03 4.59
C GLN A 256 -7.09 -29.63 3.20
#